data_AF-A0A429I8I3-F1
#
_entry.id   AF-A0A429I8I3-F1
#
_cell.length_a   1.000
_cell.length_b   1.000
_cell.length_c   1.000
_cell.angle_alpha   90.00
_cell.angle_beta   90.00
_cell.angle_gamma   90.00
#
_symmetry.space_group_name_H-M   'P 1'
#
loop_
_entity.id
_entity.type
_entity.pdbx_description
1 polymer ?
#
loop_
_entity_poly.entity_id
_entity_poly.type
_entity_poly.pdbx_seq_one_letter_code
_entity_poly.pdbx_strand_id
1 'polypeptide(L)'
;MDQHILYDPNGLLEQALPLDREPYLSLVKAVLAWSGPEPVLQPRDYEQIALQLTGHARAVAGDVRRRCATLPRDSEMRALTEVVLGEAERRLSARPQATVVCVQHLARLVRALYERLDRLDSAAPVSS
;
A
#
# COMPACT_ATOMS: atom_id res chain seq x y z
N MET A 1 15.68 6.58 -28.95
CA MET A 1 14.80 5.77 -28.09
C MET A 1 14.31 6.70 -27.01
N ASP A 2 13.18 7.37 -27.25
CA ASP A 2 12.63 8.39 -26.36
C ASP A 2 11.85 7.73 -25.23
N GLN A 3 12.43 7.71 -24.03
CA GLN A 3 11.80 7.20 -22.83
C GLN A 3 10.92 8.31 -22.24
N HIS A 4 9.63 8.32 -22.59
CA HIS A 4 8.68 9.23 -21.96
C HIS A 4 8.42 8.77 -20.52
N ILE A 5 9.11 9.37 -19.56
CA ILE A 5 8.74 9.23 -18.15
C ILE A 5 7.43 10.00 -17.99
N LEU A 6 6.32 9.27 -17.87
CA LEU A 6 5.00 9.85 -17.69
C LEU A 6 4.81 10.12 -16.19
N TYR A 7 5.05 11.37 -15.79
CA TYR A 7 4.78 11.84 -14.44
C TYR A 7 3.26 11.90 -14.24
N ASP A 8 2.75 11.02 -13.38
CA ASP A 8 1.33 10.93 -13.05
C ASP A 8 1.09 11.36 -11.59
N PRO A 9 0.93 12.66 -11.35
CA PRO A 9 0.71 13.19 -10.01
C PRO A 9 -0.66 12.80 -9.43
N ASN A 10 -1.58 12.31 -10.28
CA ASN A 10 -2.96 12.01 -9.90
C ASN A 10 -3.23 10.49 -9.79
N GLY A 11 -2.25 9.63 -10.11
CA GLY A 11 -2.42 8.16 -10.11
C GLY A 11 -3.47 7.67 -11.12
N LEU A 12 -3.69 8.42 -12.21
CA LEU A 12 -4.65 8.06 -13.25
C LEU A 12 -4.20 6.88 -14.13
N LEU A 13 -2.90 6.60 -14.22
CA LEU A 13 -2.34 5.51 -15.03
C LEU A 13 -2.33 4.16 -14.30
N GLU A 14 -2.32 4.19 -12.96
CA GLU A 14 -2.48 2.98 -12.14
C GLU A 14 -3.90 2.39 -12.24
N GLN A 15 -4.82 3.05 -12.96
CA GLN A 15 -6.23 2.68 -13.06
C GLN A 15 -6.54 1.46 -13.96
N ALA A 16 -5.56 0.95 -14.72
CA ALA A 16 -5.82 -0.05 -15.77
C ALA A 16 -5.11 -1.40 -15.58
N LEU A 17 -4.17 -1.53 -14.65
CA LEU A 17 -3.43 -2.77 -14.45
C LEU A 17 -3.72 -3.37 -13.08
N PRO A 18 -3.96 -4.69 -12.99
CA PRO A 18 -4.09 -5.35 -11.70
C PRO A 18 -2.82 -5.11 -10.88
N LEU A 19 -2.99 -4.84 -9.58
CA LEU A 19 -1.87 -4.72 -8.65
C LEU A 19 -1.01 -5.98 -8.76
N ASP A 20 0.26 -5.81 -9.11
CA ASP A 20 1.22 -6.91 -9.13
C ASP A 20 1.56 -7.31 -7.68
N ARG A 21 0.68 -8.11 -7.08
CA ARG A 21 0.62 -8.34 -5.63
C ARG A 21 1.78 -9.18 -5.11
N GLU A 22 2.19 -10.19 -5.87
CA GLU A 22 3.14 -11.21 -5.41
C GLU A 22 4.54 -10.65 -5.12
N PRO A 23 5.15 -9.79 -5.97
CA PRO A 23 6.44 -9.19 -5.69
C PRO A 23 6.42 -8.34 -4.42
N TYR A 24 5.37 -7.54 -4.22
CA TYR A 24 5.27 -6.67 -3.04
C TYR A 24 4.97 -7.44 -1.76
N LEU A 25 4.16 -8.51 -1.80
CA LEU A 25 3.99 -9.38 -0.64
C LEU A 25 5.29 -10.11 -0.28
N SER A 26 6.08 -10.51 -1.27
CA SER A 26 7.40 -11.11 -1.05
C SER A 26 8.37 -10.12 -0.41
N LEU A 27 8.42 -8.89 -0.92
CA LEU A 27 9.22 -7.80 -0.34
C LEU A 27 8.77 -7.47 1.10
N VAL A 28 7.47 -7.34 1.34
CA VAL A 28 6.89 -7.12 2.68
C VAL A 28 7.32 -8.23 3.63
N LYS A 29 7.22 -9.50 3.21
CA LYS A 29 7.64 -10.64 4.02
C LYS A 29 9.14 -10.58 4.35
N ALA A 30 9.98 -10.26 3.37
CA ALA A 30 11.43 -10.14 3.56
C ALA A 30 11.78 -9.00 4.55
N VAL A 31 11.19 -7.81 4.36
CA VAL A 31 11.37 -6.65 5.24
C VAL A 31 10.96 -6.95 6.68
N LEU A 32 9.83 -7.64 6.86
CA LEU A 32 9.33 -8.00 8.19
C LEU A 32 10.15 -9.11 8.87
N ALA A 33 10.92 -9.88 8.10
CA ALA A 33 11.82 -10.90 8.62
C ALA A 33 13.18 -10.34 9.08
N TRP A 34 13.50 -9.09 8.74
CA TRP A 34 14.73 -8.45 9.23
C TRP A 34 14.72 -8.34 10.76
N SER A 35 15.77 -8.87 11.38
CA SER A 35 15.98 -8.89 12.83
C SER A 35 17.37 -8.41 13.18
N GLY A 36 17.52 -7.69 14.30
CA GLY A 36 18.82 -7.30 14.87
C GLY A 36 19.07 -5.78 14.90
N PRO A 37 20.11 -5.34 15.62
CA PRO A 37 20.43 -3.93 15.81
C PRO A 37 21.24 -3.32 14.65
N GLU A 38 21.78 -4.11 13.74
CA GLU A 38 22.64 -3.63 12.66
C GLU A 38 21.84 -3.23 11.40
N PRO A 39 22.27 -2.18 10.67
CA PRO A 39 21.73 -1.90 9.36
C PRO A 39 21.99 -3.08 8.42
N VAL A 40 20.92 -3.76 8.01
CA VAL A 40 20.95 -4.85 7.01
C VAL A 40 21.40 -4.35 5.63
N LEU A 41 21.15 -3.08 5.32
CA LEU A 41 21.40 -2.46 4.01
C LEU A 41 22.04 -1.07 4.14
N GLN A 42 22.52 -0.53 3.02
CA GLN A 42 22.97 0.86 2.93
C GLN A 42 21.77 1.82 3.03
N PRO A 43 21.94 3.05 3.57
CA PRO A 43 20.86 4.03 3.69
C PRO A 43 20.04 4.26 2.41
N ARG A 44 20.72 4.31 1.26
CA ARG A 44 20.09 4.48 -0.06
C ARG A 44 19.13 3.34 -0.43
N ASP A 45 19.43 2.12 -0.02
CA ASP A 45 18.57 0.97 -0.28
C ASP A 45 17.29 1.06 0.56
N TYR A 46 17.38 1.51 1.82
CA TYR A 46 16.20 1.78 2.64
C TYR A 46 15.33 2.88 2.03
N GLU A 47 15.92 3.96 1.52
CA GLU A 47 15.16 5.02 0.83
C GLU A 47 14.43 4.48 -0.39
N GLN A 48 15.12 3.69 -1.22
CA GLN A 48 14.51 3.11 -2.40
C GLN A 48 13.36 2.15 -2.06
N ILE A 49 13.56 1.25 -1.09
CA ILE A 49 12.50 0.34 -0.63
C ILE A 49 11.33 1.13 -0.03
N ALA A 50 11.61 2.18 0.75
CA ALA A 50 10.57 3.03 1.32
C ALA A 50 9.73 3.74 0.24
N LEU A 51 10.38 4.24 -0.82
CA LEU A 51 9.70 4.84 -1.97
C LEU A 51 8.81 3.81 -2.70
N GLN A 52 9.34 2.61 -2.95
CA GLN A 52 8.58 1.52 -3.58
C GLN A 52 7.36 1.11 -2.76
N LEU A 53 7.53 0.87 -1.45
CA LEU A 53 6.42 0.52 -0.55
C LEU A 53 5.40 1.66 -0.41
N THR A 54 5.84 2.91 -0.46
CA THR A 54 4.95 4.08 -0.41
C THR A 54 4.09 4.20 -1.67
N GLY A 55 4.71 4.09 -2.85
CA GLY A 55 3.99 4.10 -4.13
C GLY A 55 2.95 2.98 -4.17
N HIS A 56 3.36 1.77 -3.82
CA HIS A 56 2.47 0.62 -3.80
C HIS A 56 1.35 0.72 -2.77
N ALA A 57 1.64 1.22 -1.56
CA ALA A 57 0.61 1.47 -0.56
C ALA A 57 -0.45 2.46 -1.05
N ARG A 58 -0.06 3.48 -1.83
CA ARG A 58 -1.00 4.43 -2.44
C ARG A 58 -1.89 3.76 -3.48
N ALA A 59 -1.31 2.92 -4.33
CA ALA A 59 -2.06 2.14 -5.31
C ALA A 59 -3.11 1.24 -4.61
N VAL A 60 -2.68 0.43 -3.62
CA VAL A 60 -3.59 -0.44 -2.85
C VAL A 60 -4.66 0.37 -2.10
N ALA A 61 -4.30 1.52 -1.50
CA ALA A 61 -5.28 2.39 -0.85
C ALA A 61 -6.30 2.98 -1.85
N GLY A 62 -5.87 3.25 -3.09
CA GLY A 62 -6.76 3.61 -4.19
C GLY A 62 -7.81 2.52 -4.46
N ASP A 63 -7.38 1.27 -4.56
CA ASP A 63 -8.26 0.12 -4.78
C ASP A 63 -9.24 -0.09 -3.63
N VAL A 64 -8.74 -0.05 -2.38
CA VAL A 64 -9.56 -0.12 -1.16
C VAL A 64 -10.59 1.01 -1.14
N ARG A 65 -10.22 2.24 -1.52
CA ARG A 65 -11.15 3.38 -1.60
C ARG A 65 -12.25 3.15 -2.64
N ARG A 66 -11.91 2.61 -3.82
CA ARG A 66 -12.89 2.29 -4.87
C ARG A 66 -13.89 1.24 -4.39
N ARG A 67 -13.43 0.17 -3.74
CA ARG A 67 -14.29 -0.88 -3.17
C ARG A 67 -15.12 -0.39 -1.98
N CYS A 68 -14.54 0.46 -1.14
CA CYS A 68 -15.26 1.08 -0.04
C CYS A 68 -16.43 1.94 -0.56
N ALA A 69 -16.22 2.67 -1.67
CA ALA A 69 -17.22 3.54 -2.25
C ALA A 69 -18.46 2.80 -2.80
N THR A 70 -18.35 1.51 -3.12
CA THR A 70 -19.50 0.68 -3.55
C THR A 70 -20.37 0.18 -2.39
N LEU A 71 -19.91 0.33 -1.13
CA LEU A 71 -20.68 -0.11 0.04
C LEU A 71 -21.78 0.90 0.42
N PRO A 72 -22.91 0.42 0.99
CA PRO A 72 -23.93 1.28 1.59
C PRO A 72 -23.34 2.26 2.62
N ARG A 73 -23.91 3.47 2.71
CA ARG A 73 -23.39 4.54 3.58
C ARG A 73 -23.45 4.21 5.08
N ASP A 74 -24.41 3.37 5.45
CA ASP A 74 -24.68 2.88 6.81
C ASP A 74 -23.92 1.59 7.14
N SER A 75 -23.11 1.06 6.22
CA SER A 75 -22.32 -0.15 6.44
C SER A 75 -21.21 0.08 7.48
N GLU A 76 -21.18 -0.73 8.53
CA GLU A 76 -20.07 -0.74 9.50
C GLU A 76 -18.73 -1.05 8.82
N MET A 77 -18.73 -1.92 7.81
CA MET A 77 -17.53 -2.26 7.03
C MET A 77 -17.00 -1.03 6.28
N ARG A 78 -17.88 -0.18 5.76
CA ARG A 78 -17.52 1.08 5.12
C ARG A 78 -16.86 2.02 6.13
N ALA A 79 -17.52 2.27 7.26
CA ALA A 79 -17.00 3.15 8.31
C ALA A 79 -15.60 2.71 8.80
N LEU A 80 -15.42 1.42 9.08
CA LEU A 80 -14.11 0.87 9.47
C LEU A 80 -13.05 1.01 8.38
N THR A 81 -13.44 0.87 7.11
CA THR A 81 -12.53 0.99 5.98
C THR A 81 -12.11 2.44 5.75
N GLU A 82 -13.02 3.40 5.88
CA GLU A 82 -12.72 4.85 5.80
C GLU A 82 -11.73 5.28 6.90
N VAL A 83 -11.86 4.76 8.13
CA VAL A 83 -10.89 5.00 9.22
C VAL A 83 -9.50 4.48 8.85
N VAL A 84 -9.42 3.26 8.32
CA VAL A 84 -8.14 2.67 7.89
C VAL A 84 -7.51 3.48 6.76
N LEU A 85 -8.30 3.94 5.79
CA LEU A 85 -7.83 4.78 4.70
C LEU A 85 -7.30 6.13 5.20
N GLY A 86 -8.00 6.78 6.13
CA GLY A 86 -7.54 8.04 6.72
C GLY A 86 -6.23 7.88 7.49
N GLU A 87 -6.06 6.78 8.22
CA GLU A 87 -4.79 6.48 8.90
C GLU A 87 -3.66 6.15 7.91
N ALA A 88 -3.95 5.40 6.85
CA ALA A 88 -3.00 5.13 5.79
C ALA A 88 -2.53 6.43 5.12
N GLU A 89 -3.45 7.33 4.80
CA GLU A 89 -3.15 8.63 4.19
C GLU A 89 -2.26 9.50 5.09
N ARG A 90 -2.58 9.58 6.40
CA ARG A 90 -1.73 10.28 7.38
C ARG A 90 -0.31 9.73 7.44
N ARG A 91 -0.14 8.41 7.33
CA ARG A 91 1.18 7.77 7.34
C ARG A 91 1.95 7.99 6.05
N LEU A 92 1.26 8.00 4.91
CA LEU A 92 1.85 8.14 3.57
C LEU A 92 2.15 9.60 3.18
N SER A 93 1.67 10.58 3.94
CA SER A 93 1.99 12.00 3.75
C SER A 93 3.33 12.39 4.36
N ALA A 94 3.82 11.62 5.34
CA ALA A 94 5.13 11.84 5.94
C ALA A 94 6.24 11.45 4.95
N ARG A 95 7.33 12.24 4.92
CA ARG A 95 8.52 11.89 4.14
C ARG A 95 9.14 10.62 4.73
N PRO A 96 9.39 9.55 3.95
CA PRO A 96 10.01 8.35 4.47
C PRO A 96 11.43 8.63 4.94
N GLN A 97 11.80 8.03 6.08
CA GLN A 97 13.16 8.07 6.60
C GLN A 97 13.95 6.86 6.09
N ALA A 98 15.26 7.03 5.90
CA ALA A 98 16.20 6.00 5.46
C ALA A 98 16.53 4.97 6.58
N THR A 99 15.51 4.40 7.23
CA THR A 99 15.70 3.52 8.38
C THR A 99 14.93 2.21 8.22
N VAL A 100 15.49 1.14 8.81
CA VAL A 100 14.85 -0.18 8.87
C VAL A 100 13.46 -0.11 9.51
N VAL A 101 13.31 0.71 10.56
CA VAL A 101 12.04 0.90 11.28
C VAL A 101 10.99 1.56 10.37
N CYS A 102 11.37 2.58 9.59
CA CYS A 102 10.48 3.22 8.64
C CYS A 102 9.99 2.24 7.57
N VAL A 103 10.92 1.49 6.97
CA VAL A 103 10.63 0.48 5.95
C VAL A 103 9.73 -0.64 6.51
N GLN A 104 9.96 -1.10 7.73
CA GLN A 104 9.08 -2.06 8.40
C GLN A 104 7.68 -1.50 8.69
N HIS A 105 7.56 -0.23 9.09
CA HIS A 105 6.25 0.40 9.26
C HIS A 105 5.47 0.47 7.94
N LEU A 106 6.13 0.83 6.84
CA LEU A 106 5.52 0.84 5.50
C LEU A 106 5.12 -0.59 5.07
N ALA A 107 5.94 -1.60 5.33
CA ALA A 107 5.60 -2.98 5.04
C ALA A 107 4.37 -3.48 5.82
N ARG A 108 4.25 -3.12 7.10
CA ARG A 108 3.05 -3.40 7.91
C ARG A 108 1.81 -2.70 7.34
N LEU A 109 1.96 -1.46 6.86
CA LEU A 109 0.88 -0.72 6.25
C LEU A 109 0.39 -1.39 4.95
N VAL A 110 1.30 -1.76 4.05
CA VAL A 110 0.96 -2.49 2.81
C VAL A 110 0.22 -3.79 3.14
N ARG A 111 0.70 -4.57 4.12
CA ARG A 111 0.02 -5.79 4.55
C ARG A 111 -1.40 -5.53 5.05
N ALA A 112 -1.58 -4.53 5.92
CA ALA A 112 -2.89 -4.18 6.46
C ALA A 112 -3.88 -3.71 5.38
N LEU A 113 -3.40 -2.98 4.36
CA LEU A 113 -4.21 -2.56 3.22
C LEU A 113 -4.64 -3.76 2.37
N TYR A 114 -3.76 -4.73 2.11
CA TYR A 114 -4.12 -5.96 1.43
C TYR A 114 -5.12 -6.80 2.22
N GLU A 115 -4.91 -6.99 3.52
CA GLU A 115 -5.87 -7.68 4.39
C GLU A 115 -7.25 -7.00 4.37
N ARG A 116 -7.28 -5.66 4.27
CA ARG A 116 -8.52 -4.90 4.14
C ARG A 116 -9.17 -5.10 2.77
N LEU A 117 -8.39 -5.07 1.70
CA LEU A 117 -8.86 -5.31 0.33
C LEU A 117 -9.49 -6.71 0.23
N ASP A 118 -8.81 -7.74 0.73
CA ASP A 118 -9.31 -9.13 0.73
C ASP A 118 -10.65 -9.28 1.47
N ARG A 119 -10.84 -8.54 2.58
CA ARG A 119 -12.13 -8.53 3.31
C ARG A 119 -13.24 -7.86 2.51
N LEU A 120 -12.94 -6.78 1.80
CA LEU A 120 -13.92 -6.11 0.92
C LEU A 120 -14.28 -7.00 -0.27
N ASP A 121 -13.28 -7.67 -0.85
CA ASP A 121 -13.44 -8.70 -1.88
C ASP A 121 -14.35 -9.84 -1.43
N SER A 122 -14.12 -10.38 -0.23
CA SER A 122 -14.87 -11.51 0.31
C SER A 122 -16.30 -11.16 0.73
N ALA A 123 -16.56 -9.88 1.04
CA ALA A 123 -17.87 -9.38 1.43
C ALA A 123 -18.72 -8.88 0.25
N ALA A 124 -18.12 -8.72 -0.94
CA ALA A 124 -18.88 -8.40 -2.13
C ALA A 124 -19.80 -9.59 -2.48
N PRO A 125 -21.11 -9.37 -2.72
CA PRO A 125 -21.99 -10.45 -3.12
C PRO A 125 -21.48 -11.04 -4.44
N VAL A 126 -21.34 -12.36 -4.50
CA VAL A 126 -21.08 -13.09 -5.75
C VAL A 126 -22.29 -12.84 -6.65
N SER A 127 -22.15 -11.94 -7.63
CA SER A 127 -23.13 -11.81 -8.70
C SER A 127 -23.10 -13.11 -9.49
N SER A 128 -24.08 -13.99 -9.24
CA SER A 128 -24.42 -15.13 -10.11
C SER A 128 -25.36 -14.67 -11.22
#